data_AF-A0A2P2J937-F1
#
_entry.id   AF-A0A2P2J937-F1
#
_cell.length_a   1.000
_cell.length_b   1.000
_cell.length_c   1.000
_cell.angle_alpha   90.00
_cell.angle_beta   90.00
_cell.angle_gamma   90.00
#
_symmetry.space_group_name_H-M   'P 1'
#
loop_
_entity.id
_entity.type
_entity.pdbx_description
1 polymer ?
#
loop_
_entity_poly.entity_id
_entity_poly.type
_entity_poly.pdbx_seq_one_letter_code
_entity_poly.pdbx_strand_id
1 'polypeptide(L)'
;MKRPRLVRGNGNKLLMIGGPKSTCSLNPSCSTIRILRLDLERLEWEEAGRMPMEMYRCFQESSKFKVFGGGDRVCFSAKRVGKLALWDDCDGEKRNDGSGSRRVWSWIDGVPGGGGDVLCRGFVFEPRLTDLA
;
A
#
# COMPACT_ATOMS: atom_id res chain seq x y z
N MET A 1 1.59 -5.68 -11.58
CA MET A 1 1.62 -4.22 -11.84
C MET A 1 2.62 -3.87 -12.96
N LYS A 2 2.27 -2.98 -13.90
CA LYS A 2 3.16 -2.59 -15.02
C LYS A 2 3.94 -1.29 -14.75
N ARG A 3 3.46 -0.44 -13.85
CA ARG A 3 4.08 0.84 -13.48
C ARG A 3 3.99 1.02 -11.96
N PRO A 4 5.09 1.35 -11.27
CA PRO A 4 5.04 1.79 -9.88
C PRO A 4 4.12 3.00 -9.71
N ARG A 5 3.55 3.15 -8.52
CA ARG A 5 2.70 4.29 -8.14
C ARG A 5 3.40 5.10 -7.06
N LEU A 6 3.38 6.42 -7.20
CA LEU A 6 3.85 7.32 -6.16
C LEU A 6 2.63 7.81 -5.36
N VAL A 7 2.73 7.75 -4.04
CA VAL A 7 1.73 8.23 -3.09
C VAL A 7 2.44 9.14 -2.09
N ARG A 8 1.79 10.25 -1.71
CA ARG A 8 2.30 11.15 -0.68
C ARG A 8 2.11 10.52 0.69
N GLY A 9 3.19 10.34 1.45
CA GLY A 9 3.16 9.94 2.85
C GLY A 9 2.88 11.11 3.79
N ASN A 10 2.67 10.84 5.08
CA ASN A 10 2.53 11.89 6.09
C ASN A 10 3.87 12.60 6.34
N GLY A 11 3.84 13.91 6.54
CA GLY A 11 5.05 14.70 6.78
C GLY A 11 5.98 14.75 5.57
N ASN A 12 7.27 14.52 5.80
CA ASN A 12 8.33 14.69 4.80
C ASN A 12 8.75 13.35 4.15
N LYS A 13 7.77 12.54 3.71
CA LYS A 13 8.05 11.25 3.06
C LYS A 13 7.19 10.98 1.83
N LEU A 14 7.75 10.25 0.86
CA LEU A 14 7.05 9.75 -0.32
C LEU A 14 7.05 8.23 -0.33
N LEU A 15 5.97 7.62 -0.81
CA LEU A 15 5.83 6.18 -0.95
C LEU A 15 5.84 5.80 -2.44
N MET A 16 6.70 4.86 -2.82
CA MET A 16 6.66 4.19 -4.11
C MET A 16 6.12 2.77 -3.93
N ILE A 17 4.94 2.53 -4.48
CA ILE A 17 4.27 1.24 -4.42
C ILE A 17 4.56 0.52 -5.73
N GLY A 18 5.13 -0.68 -5.63
CA GLY A 18 5.37 -1.56 -6.75
C GLY A 18 6.71 -2.26 -6.72
N GLY A 19 6.82 -3.29 -7.55
CA GLY A 19 8.11 -3.91 -7.81
C GLY A 19 8.93 -3.06 -8.79
N PRO A 20 10.26 -2.98 -8.62
CA PRO A 20 11.13 -2.54 -9.70
C PRO A 20 10.94 -3.49 -10.89
N LYS A 21 10.77 -2.99 -12.12
CA LYS A 21 10.54 -3.86 -13.29
C LYS A 21 11.46 -3.53 -14.46
N SER A 22 12.35 -4.48 -14.77
CA SER A 22 12.76 -4.96 -16.11
C SER A 22 13.82 -6.04 -15.86
N THR A 23 13.63 -7.32 -16.16
CA THR A 23 13.91 -7.91 -17.49
C THR A 23 13.15 -9.24 -17.72
N CYS A 24 13.00 -9.61 -18.99
CA CYS A 24 13.02 -11.02 -19.41
C CYS A 24 14.17 -11.76 -18.70
N SER A 25 13.90 -12.92 -18.07
CA SER A 25 14.86 -14.00 -17.74
C SER A 25 16.29 -13.59 -17.28
N LEU A 26 16.73 -13.79 -16.04
CA LEU A 26 17.20 -15.07 -15.47
C LEU A 26 17.46 -14.92 -13.95
N ASN A 27 16.52 -14.34 -13.21
CA ASN A 27 16.41 -14.48 -11.73
C ASN A 27 15.04 -13.96 -11.25
N PRO A 28 14.02 -14.83 -11.09
CA PRO A 28 12.66 -14.39 -10.79
C PRO A 28 12.44 -14.37 -9.27
N SER A 29 12.72 -13.26 -8.57
CA SER A 29 12.51 -13.22 -7.10
C SER A 29 11.85 -11.95 -6.55
N CYS A 30 11.29 -11.07 -7.39
CA CYS A 30 10.25 -10.15 -6.89
C CYS A 30 8.89 -10.88 -6.90
N SER A 31 8.69 -11.75 -5.89
CA SER A 31 7.51 -12.61 -5.75
C SER A 31 6.24 -11.88 -5.32
N THR A 32 6.34 -10.65 -4.82
CA THR A 32 5.24 -9.89 -4.22
C THR A 32 5.44 -8.36 -4.35
N ILE A 33 4.44 -7.57 -3.98
CA ILE A 33 4.44 -6.11 -4.05
C ILE A 33 5.27 -5.52 -2.90
N ARG A 34 6.16 -4.58 -3.23
CA ARG A 34 6.96 -3.80 -2.27
C ARG A 34 6.44 -2.37 -2.19
N ILE A 35 6.68 -1.75 -1.05
CA ILE A 35 6.45 -0.34 -0.76
C ILE A 35 7.79 0.23 -0.31
N LEU A 36 8.34 1.15 -1.10
CA LEU A 36 9.54 1.89 -0.75
C LEU A 36 9.13 3.24 -0.17
N ARG A 37 9.83 3.71 0.85
CA ARG A 37 9.67 5.04 1.43
C ARG A 37 10.92 5.86 1.14
N LEU A 38 10.74 7.05 0.59
CA LEU A 38 11.76 8.08 0.51
C LEU A 38 11.59 9.03 1.70
N ASP A 39 12.62 9.13 2.52
CA ASP A 39 12.80 10.22 3.47
C ASP A 39 13.28 11.44 2.69
N LEU A 40 12.51 12.53 2.69
CA LEU A 40 12.86 13.74 1.93
C LEU A 40 13.85 14.66 2.66
N GLU A 41 14.10 14.44 3.95
CA GLU A 41 15.13 15.16 4.69
C GLU A 41 16.50 14.56 4.41
N ARG A 42 16.59 13.22 4.45
CA ARG A 42 17.84 12.48 4.22
C ARG A 42 18.07 12.10 2.76
N LEU A 43 17.04 12.21 1.92
CA LEU A 43 17.02 11.75 0.52
C LEU A 43 17.38 10.26 0.38
N GLU A 44 17.01 9.47 1.37
CA GLU A 44 17.31 8.04 1.43
C GLU A 44 16.04 7.18 1.22
N TRP A 45 16.22 6.08 0.49
CA TRP A 45 15.17 5.09 0.26
C TRP A 45 15.29 3.92 1.23
N GLU A 46 14.16 3.49 1.80
CA GLU A 46 14.05 2.26 2.58
C GLU A 46 12.87 1.39 2.12
N GLU A 47 12.93 0.09 2.41
CA GLU A 47 11.76 -0.78 2.28
C GLU A 47 10.82 -0.56 3.47
N ALA A 48 9.69 0.07 3.21
CA ALA A 48 8.67 0.33 4.22
C ALA A 48 7.77 -0.89 4.43
N GLY A 49 7.40 -1.59 3.35
CA GLY A 49 6.49 -2.72 3.46
C GLY A 49 6.60 -3.70 2.32
N ARG A 50 6.27 -4.96 2.61
CA ARG A 50 6.17 -6.03 1.63
C ARG A 50 4.89 -6.81 1.84
N MET A 51 4.07 -6.91 0.80
CA MET A 51 2.79 -7.61 0.88
C MET A 51 3.03 -9.09 1.21
N PRO A 52 2.38 -9.64 2.25
CA PRO A 52 2.47 -11.06 2.57
C PRO A 52 2.10 -11.93 1.37
N MET A 53 2.81 -13.03 1.17
CA MET A 53 2.63 -13.88 -0.02
C MET A 53 1.21 -14.46 -0.10
N GLU A 54 0.62 -14.80 1.05
CA GLU A 54 -0.76 -15.27 1.16
C GLU A 54 -1.75 -14.24 0.60
N MET A 55 -1.56 -12.96 0.90
CA MET A 55 -2.38 -11.89 0.32
C MET A 55 -2.11 -11.73 -1.16
N TYR A 56 -0.85 -11.75 -1.57
CA TYR A 56 -0.46 -11.56 -2.97
C TYR A 56 -1.05 -12.63 -3.89
N ARG A 57 -1.16 -13.90 -3.44
CA ARG A 57 -1.81 -14.98 -4.19
C ARG A 57 -3.23 -14.63 -4.61
N CYS A 58 -4.02 -13.96 -3.76
CA CYS A 58 -5.37 -13.51 -4.10
C CYS A 58 -5.40 -12.52 -5.29
N PHE A 59 -4.30 -11.80 -5.54
CA PHE A 59 -4.20 -10.82 -6.63
C PHE A 59 -3.59 -11.38 -7.92
N GLN A 60 -2.96 -12.57 -7.89
CA GLN A 60 -2.23 -13.12 -9.04
C GLN A 60 -3.13 -13.40 -10.25
N GLU A 61 -4.36 -13.84 -10.00
CA GLU A 61 -5.33 -14.20 -11.06
C GLU A 61 -6.05 -12.98 -11.66
N SER A 62 -5.89 -11.80 -11.07
CA SER A 62 -6.57 -10.59 -11.55
C SER A 62 -5.77 -9.86 -12.61
N SER A 63 -6.39 -9.68 -13.78
CA SER A 63 -5.85 -8.87 -14.87
C SER A 63 -5.96 -7.35 -14.63
N LYS A 64 -6.77 -6.91 -13.66
CA LYS A 64 -6.96 -5.49 -13.32
C LYS A 64 -6.78 -5.27 -11.82
N PHE A 65 -5.74 -4.51 -11.50
CA PHE A 65 -5.29 -4.20 -10.15
C PHE A 65 -5.24 -2.69 -9.94
N LYS A 66 -5.67 -2.23 -8.77
CA LYS A 66 -5.60 -0.83 -8.36
C LYS A 66 -4.89 -0.70 -7.03
N VAL A 67 -4.07 0.35 -6.98
CA VAL A 67 -3.46 0.85 -5.76
C VAL A 67 -3.97 2.26 -5.56
N PHE A 68 -4.42 2.56 -4.37
CA PHE A 68 -4.79 3.91 -3.96
C PHE A 68 -4.50 4.05 -2.47
N GLY A 69 -4.32 5.27 -2.01
CA GLY A 69 -3.73 5.52 -0.71
C GLY A 69 -3.66 7.02 -0.46
N GLY A 70 -3.32 7.37 0.77
CA GLY A 70 -3.09 8.74 1.19
C GLY A 70 -2.47 8.75 2.57
N GLY A 71 -1.49 9.63 2.77
CA GLY A 71 -0.67 9.59 3.97
C GLY A 71 0.02 8.23 4.09
N ASP A 72 -0.13 7.61 5.25
CA ASP A 72 0.58 6.40 5.63
C ASP A 72 -0.19 5.10 5.36
N ARG A 73 -1.26 5.21 4.57
CA ARG A 73 -2.17 4.11 4.24
C ARG A 73 -2.21 3.85 2.74
N VAL A 74 -2.07 2.58 2.37
CA VAL A 74 -2.13 2.11 0.99
C VAL A 74 -3.07 0.91 0.90
N CYS A 75 -4.10 1.04 0.07
CA CYS A 75 -5.05 -0.01 -0.24
C CYS A 75 -4.81 -0.61 -1.63
N PHE A 76 -5.09 -1.90 -1.72
CA PHE A 76 -4.96 -2.72 -2.92
C PHE A 76 -6.29 -3.40 -3.24
N SER A 77 -6.76 -3.20 -4.48
CA SER A 77 -8.02 -3.76 -4.98
C SER A 77 -7.81 -4.49 -6.30
N ALA A 78 -8.49 -5.62 -6.47
CA ALA A 78 -8.54 -6.36 -7.71
C ALA A 78 -9.94 -6.91 -7.95
N LYS A 79 -10.26 -7.14 -9.24
CA LYS A 79 -11.50 -7.81 -9.63
C LYS A 79 -11.55 -9.18 -8.98
N ARG A 80 -12.75 -9.61 -8.55
CA ARG A 80 -13.03 -10.95 -7.99
C ARG A 80 -12.36 -11.29 -6.66
N VAL A 81 -11.56 -10.39 -6.06
CA VAL A 81 -10.97 -10.62 -4.72
C VAL A 81 -11.99 -10.37 -3.60
N GLY A 82 -12.94 -9.47 -3.83
CA GLY A 82 -14.01 -9.13 -2.89
C GLY A 82 -13.62 -8.48 -1.57
N LYS A 83 -12.34 -8.19 -1.40
CA LYS A 83 -11.73 -7.57 -0.22
C LYS A 83 -10.65 -6.60 -0.67
N LEU A 84 -10.23 -5.71 0.23
CA LEU A 84 -9.07 -4.84 0.00
C LEU A 84 -7.93 -5.26 0.92
N ALA A 85 -6.71 -5.38 0.39
CA ALA A 85 -5.55 -5.44 1.26
C ALA A 85 -5.14 -4.01 1.64
N LEU A 86 -4.95 -3.76 2.93
CA LEU A 86 -4.47 -2.52 3.49
C LEU A 86 -3.05 -2.72 4.02
N TRP A 87 -2.16 -1.83 3.62
CA TRP A 87 -0.92 -1.56 4.33
C TRP A 87 -1.08 -0.24 5.08
N ASP A 88 -0.82 -0.26 6.38
CA ASP A 88 -0.90 0.90 7.25
C ASP A 88 0.42 1.04 8.02
N ASP A 89 1.11 2.17 7.84
CA ASP A 89 2.25 2.60 8.66
C ASP A 89 1.71 3.30 9.92
N CYS A 90 0.86 2.57 10.65
CA CYS A 90 0.36 2.93 11.98
C CYS A 90 1.52 2.92 12.97
N ASP A 91 2.26 4.02 13.04
CA ASP A 91 3.04 4.50 14.19
C ASP A 91 4.00 5.58 13.64
N GLY A 92 3.43 6.76 13.34
CA GLY A 92 4.22 7.99 13.13
C GLY A 92 4.88 8.48 14.42
N GLU A 93 4.41 8.01 15.58
CA GLU A 93 5.02 8.20 16.89
C GLU A 93 5.71 6.91 17.33
N LYS A 94 6.99 7.03 17.69
CA LYS A 94 7.69 5.97 18.40
C LYS A 94 6.86 5.60 19.61
N ARG A 95 6.54 4.32 19.78
CA ARG A 95 6.03 3.84 21.06
C ARG A 95 7.09 4.16 22.12
N ASN A 96 6.66 4.71 23.26
CA ASN A 96 7.54 5.06 24.38
C ASN A 96 8.31 3.84 24.94
N ASP A 97 7.94 2.62 24.55
CA ASP A 97 8.58 1.36 24.94
C ASP A 97 9.78 0.97 24.06
N GLY A 98 10.18 1.80 23.09
CA GLY A 98 11.29 1.51 22.19
C GLY A 98 10.98 0.45 21.12
N SER A 99 9.74 -0.06 21.07
CA SER A 99 9.25 -0.90 19.99
C SER A 99 9.04 -0.03 18.75
N GLY A 100 9.77 -0.35 17.68
CA GLY A 100 9.67 0.39 16.43
C GLY A 100 8.25 0.40 15.85
N SER A 101 8.03 1.31 14.90
CA SER A 101 6.73 1.51 14.22
C SER A 101 6.13 0.19 13.72
N ARG A 102 4.88 -0.10 14.11
CA ARG A 102 4.18 -1.31 13.70
C ARG A 102 3.55 -1.12 12.32
N ARG A 103 4.26 -1.54 11.29
CA ARG A 103 3.74 -1.58 9.91
C ARG A 103 2.82 -2.79 9.74
N VAL A 104 1.53 -2.55 9.53
CA VAL A 104 0.50 -3.62 9.55
C VAL A 104 -0.05 -3.87 8.17
N TRP A 105 -0.10 -5.15 7.78
CA TRP A 105 -0.91 -5.64 6.67
C TRP A 105 -2.21 -6.24 7.20
N SER A 106 -3.34 -5.87 6.60
CA SER A 106 -4.66 -6.40 6.98
C SER A 106 -5.61 -6.49 5.80
N TRP A 107 -6.67 -7.29 5.95
CA TRP A 107 -7.79 -7.30 5.01
C TRP A 107 -8.89 -6.36 5.50
N ILE A 108 -9.48 -5.62 4.56
CA ILE A 108 -10.74 -4.92 4.75
C ILE A 108 -11.81 -5.72 4.01
N ASP A 109 -12.74 -6.27 4.80
CA ASP A 109 -13.92 -7.01 4.34
C ASP A 109 -15.13 -6.09 4.14
N GLY A 110 -16.22 -6.63 3.59
CA GLY A 110 -17.50 -5.90 3.49
C GLY A 110 -17.51 -4.76 2.48
N VAL A 111 -16.55 -4.76 1.55
CA VAL A 111 -16.35 -3.68 0.58
C VAL A 111 -17.48 -3.73 -0.46
N PRO A 112 -18.25 -2.64 -0.64
CA PRO A 112 -19.36 -2.62 -1.60
C PRO A 112 -18.88 -2.97 -3.01
N GLY A 113 -19.53 -3.96 -3.64
CA GLY A 113 -19.14 -4.46 -4.97
C GLY A 113 -18.10 -5.58 -4.98
N GLY A 114 -17.74 -6.15 -3.82
CA GLY A 114 -16.73 -7.20 -3.71
C GLY A 114 -17.00 -8.50 -4.48
N GLY A 115 -18.26 -8.86 -4.75
CA GLY A 115 -18.60 -10.05 -5.54
C GLY A 115 -18.54 -9.89 -7.05
N GLY A 116 -18.25 -8.69 -7.58
CA GLY A 116 -18.45 -8.34 -8.98
C GLY A 116 -17.21 -7.93 -9.76
N ASP A 117 -17.44 -7.45 -10.98
CA ASP A 117 -16.41 -6.96 -11.90
C ASP A 117 -15.99 -5.50 -11.60
N VAL A 118 -16.47 -4.95 -10.48
CA VAL A 118 -16.26 -3.56 -10.04
C VAL A 118 -15.03 -3.49 -9.14
N LEU A 119 -14.21 -2.46 -9.36
CA LEU A 119 -12.99 -2.20 -8.61
C LEU A 119 -13.18 -0.94 -7.77
N CYS A 120 -12.90 -1.01 -6.48
CA CYS A 120 -12.87 0.17 -5.62
C CYS A 120 -11.83 1.18 -6.13
N ARG A 121 -12.17 2.46 -6.07
CA ARG A 121 -11.29 3.59 -6.44
C ARG A 121 -11.29 4.60 -5.31
N GLY A 122 -10.15 4.75 -4.64
CA GLY A 122 -9.92 5.82 -3.68
C GLY A 122 -10.71 5.67 -2.39
N PHE A 123 -10.74 6.76 -1.63
CA PHE A 123 -11.54 6.93 -0.43
C PHE A 123 -12.39 8.18 -0.62
N VAL A 124 -13.54 8.24 0.03
CA VAL A 124 -14.21 9.53 0.24
C VAL A 124 -13.39 10.25 1.29
N PHE A 125 -12.68 11.29 0.87
CA PHE A 125 -12.10 12.24 1.81
C PHE A 125 -13.27 13.07 2.34
N GLU A 126 -13.62 12.89 3.61
CA GLU A 126 -14.43 13.88 4.33
C GLU A 126 -13.47 14.94 4.87
N PRO A 127 -13.33 16.11 4.22
CA PRO A 127 -12.61 17.23 4.81
C PRO A 127 -13.40 17.70 6.03
N ARG A 128 -13.02 17.25 7.22
CA ARG A 128 -13.44 17.90 8.46
C ARG A 128 -12.39 18.95 8.76
N LEU A 129 -12.78 20.21 8.87
CA LEU A 129 -11.94 21.20 9.54
C LEU A 129 -11.77 20.70 10.98
N THR A 130 -10.59 20.18 11.31
CA THR A 130 -10.15 20.18 12.69
C THR A 130 -9.81 21.63 13.01
N ASP A 131 -10.60 22.26 13.87
CA ASP A 131 -10.22 23.54 14.48
C ASP A 131 -8.85 23.34 15.14
N LEU A 132 -7.85 24.08 14.65
CA LEU A 132 -6.57 24.24 15.33
C LEU A 132 -6.84 25.09 16.57
N ALA A 133 -6.98 24.42 17.71
CA ALA A 133 -6.92 25.05 19.04
C ALA A 133 -5.47 25.18 19.49
#